data_AF-A0AAD7IKK1-F1
#
_entry.id   AF-A0AAD7IKK1-F1
#
_cell.length_a   1.000
_cell.length_b   1.000
_cell.length_c   1.000
_cell.angle_alpha   90.00
_cell.angle_beta   90.00
_cell.angle_gamma   90.00
#
_symmetry.space_group_name_H-M   'P 1'
#
loop_
_entity.id
_entity.type
_entity.pdbx_description
1 polymer ?
#
loop_
_entity_poly.entity_id
_entity_poly.type
_entity_poly.pdbx_seq_one_letter_code
_entity_poly.pdbx_strand_id
1 'polypeptide(L)'
;MSKKYRPVNWAGWTITIVAFGLFSAIREDSAVWKWVVYQTIGAVGLGMLVSCLELQLTFDKQPAVLCADIPNIGTVATNRAGSALALFSFARALFQTWGITISGTILQNMLRKNLPLAFTFRPGVEIAYTAIPLIKELEGPLQTDVESAFAQSMVVIWQTMIGISGFGLLLSLLMKEMPMGTTVDENYALKEVAVEGARKEYAA
;
A
#
# COMPACT_ATOMS: atom_id res chain seq x y z
N MET A 1 -7.65 7.84 -26.16
CA MET A 1 -7.32 6.96 -25.00
C MET A 1 -8.36 7.20 -23.91
N SER A 2 -9.04 6.16 -23.45
CA SER A 2 -10.10 6.27 -22.44
C SER A 2 -9.53 6.81 -21.12
N LYS A 3 -9.88 8.05 -20.77
CA LYS A 3 -9.50 8.76 -19.53
C LYS A 3 -10.24 8.19 -18.30
N LYS A 4 -10.16 6.88 -18.05
CA LYS A 4 -10.89 6.21 -16.96
C LYS A 4 -9.90 5.58 -15.98
N TYR A 5 -9.87 6.07 -14.74
CA TYR A 5 -8.97 5.59 -13.68
C TYR A 5 -9.53 4.36 -12.93
N ARG A 6 -10.85 4.15 -12.93
CA ARG A 6 -11.51 3.05 -12.21
C ARG A 6 -11.05 1.65 -12.63
N PRO A 7 -10.91 1.32 -13.93
CA PRO A 7 -10.48 -0.02 -14.33
C PRO A 7 -9.06 -0.35 -13.84
N VAL A 8 -8.17 0.65 -13.81
CA VAL A 8 -6.80 0.49 -13.31
C VAL A 8 -6.79 0.28 -11.80
N ASN A 9 -7.63 1.02 -11.06
CA ASN A 9 -7.77 0.84 -9.62
C ASN A 9 -8.33 -0.56 -9.26
N TRP A 10 -9.36 -1.02 -9.98
CA TRP A 10 -9.90 -2.37 -9.78
C TRP A 10 -8.89 -3.46 -10.15
N ALA A 11 -8.13 -3.27 -11.22
CA ALA A 11 -7.02 -4.15 -11.58
C ALA A 11 -5.96 -4.20 -10.47
N GLY A 12 -5.56 -3.05 -9.91
CA GLY A 12 -4.61 -2.98 -8.80
C GLY A 12 -5.07 -3.74 -7.56
N TRP A 13 -6.33 -3.56 -7.15
CA TRP A 13 -6.91 -4.29 -6.01
C TRP A 13 -7.00 -5.80 -6.25
N THR A 14 -7.47 -6.21 -7.43
CA THR A 14 -7.59 -7.65 -7.77
C THR A 14 -6.24 -8.33 -7.84
N ILE A 15 -5.23 -7.71 -8.46
CA ILE A 15 -3.85 -8.24 -8.50
C ILE A 15 -3.27 -8.35 -7.09
N THR A 16 -3.52 -7.36 -6.22
CA THR A 16 -3.06 -7.37 -4.83
C THR A 16 -3.70 -8.51 -4.03
N ILE A 17 -5.01 -8.75 -4.19
CA ILE A 17 -5.72 -9.88 -3.57
C ILE A 17 -5.13 -11.21 -4.04
N VAL A 18 -4.89 -11.36 -5.34
CA VAL A 18 -4.29 -12.57 -5.92
C VAL A 18 -2.88 -12.79 -5.35
N ALA A 19 -2.07 -11.74 -5.24
CA ALA A 19 -0.74 -11.82 -4.65
C ALA A 19 -0.77 -12.31 -3.19
N PHE A 20 -1.67 -11.76 -2.36
CA PHE A 20 -1.83 -12.25 -0.98
C PHE A 20 -2.34 -13.69 -0.92
N GLY A 21 -3.22 -14.10 -1.84
CA GLY A 21 -3.62 -15.49 -2.01
C GLY A 21 -2.42 -16.40 -2.33
N LEU A 22 -1.55 -15.98 -3.25
CA LEU A 22 -0.33 -16.73 -3.59
C LEU A 22 0.65 -16.82 -2.41
N PHE A 23 0.81 -15.74 -1.63
CA PHE A 23 1.63 -15.77 -0.41
C PHE A 23 1.09 -16.74 0.63
N SER A 24 -0.23 -16.87 0.75
CA SER A 24 -0.86 -17.84 1.65
C SER A 24 -0.64 -19.30 1.23
N ALA A 25 -0.24 -19.55 -0.01
CA ALA A 25 0.06 -20.88 -0.54
C ALA A 25 1.54 -21.29 -0.39
N ILE A 26 2.41 -20.39 0.08
CA ILE A 26 3.82 -20.72 0.35
C ILE A 26 3.88 -21.66 1.55
N ARG A 27 4.66 -22.74 1.41
CA ARG A 27 4.97 -23.71 2.47
C ARG A 27 6.47 -23.77 2.71
N GLU A 28 6.87 -24.43 3.80
CA GLU A 28 8.27 -24.65 4.20
C GLU A 28 9.14 -25.30 3.10
N ASP A 29 8.56 -26.12 2.22
CA ASP A 29 9.24 -26.81 1.12
C ASP A 29 9.36 -25.98 -0.19
N SER A 30 8.84 -24.74 -0.18
CA SER A 30 8.67 -23.99 -1.41
C SER A 30 9.98 -23.39 -1.92
N ALA A 31 10.32 -23.75 -3.16
CA ALA A 31 11.51 -23.25 -3.82
C ALA A 31 11.58 -21.72 -3.87
N VAL A 32 12.81 -21.18 -3.76
CA VAL A 32 13.09 -19.74 -3.65
C VAL A 32 12.44 -18.91 -4.76
N TRP A 33 12.40 -19.43 -5.98
CA TRP A 33 11.80 -18.73 -7.12
C TRP A 33 10.31 -18.42 -6.92
N LYS A 34 9.57 -19.26 -6.18
CA LYS A 34 8.12 -19.07 -5.97
C LYS A 34 7.85 -17.78 -5.21
N TRP A 35 8.54 -17.57 -4.09
CA TRP A 35 8.31 -16.37 -3.26
C TRP A 35 8.78 -15.10 -3.97
N VAL A 36 9.85 -15.15 -4.77
CA VAL A 36 10.33 -14.01 -5.57
C VAL A 36 9.28 -13.60 -6.61
N VAL A 37 8.70 -14.56 -7.32
CA VAL A 37 7.65 -14.30 -8.32
C VAL A 37 6.42 -13.72 -7.64
N TYR A 38 5.99 -14.27 -6.50
CA TYR A 38 4.82 -13.77 -5.78
C TYR A 38 5.04 -12.35 -5.25
N GLN A 39 6.26 -12.03 -4.77
CA GLN A 39 6.65 -10.66 -4.41
C GLN A 39 6.60 -9.70 -5.57
N THR A 40 7.02 -10.13 -6.76
CA THR A 40 6.97 -9.29 -7.95
C THR A 40 5.51 -8.96 -8.33
N ILE A 41 4.62 -9.96 -8.29
CA ILE A 41 3.18 -9.76 -8.55
C ILE A 41 2.58 -8.81 -7.51
N GLY A 42 2.91 -8.98 -6.23
CA GLY A 42 2.47 -8.09 -5.16
C GLY A 42 2.97 -6.66 -5.33
N ALA A 43 4.24 -6.48 -5.71
CA ALA A 43 4.83 -5.17 -5.97
C ALA A 43 4.16 -4.45 -7.14
N VAL A 44 3.80 -5.18 -8.21
CA VAL A 44 3.05 -4.62 -9.35
C VAL A 44 1.66 -4.17 -8.89
N GLY A 45 0.92 -5.00 -8.15
CA GLY A 45 -0.42 -4.66 -7.66
C GLY A 45 -0.41 -3.42 -6.75
N LEU A 46 0.50 -3.39 -5.77
CA LEU A 46 0.67 -2.25 -4.86
C LEU A 46 1.16 -1.00 -5.59
N GLY A 47 2.07 -1.14 -6.55
CA GLY A 47 2.57 -0.05 -7.38
C GLY A 47 1.45 0.60 -8.19
N MET A 48 0.58 -0.21 -8.82
CA MET A 48 -0.59 0.30 -9.54
C MET A 48 -1.54 1.09 -8.62
N LEU A 49 -1.77 0.62 -7.39
CA LEU A 49 -2.61 1.32 -6.41
C LEU A 49 -2.00 2.65 -5.98
N VAL A 50 -0.70 2.68 -5.66
CA VAL A 50 0.00 3.91 -5.26
C VAL A 50 0.03 4.91 -6.40
N SER A 51 0.39 4.49 -7.62
CA SER A 51 0.41 5.36 -8.80
C SER A 51 -0.98 5.91 -9.12
N CYS A 52 -2.05 5.12 -8.97
CA CYS A 52 -3.41 5.61 -9.18
C CYS A 52 -3.79 6.73 -8.20
N LEU A 53 -3.44 6.57 -6.91
CA LEU A 53 -3.75 7.57 -5.87
C LEU A 53 -2.91 8.84 -6.02
N GLU A 54 -1.60 8.71 -6.26
CA GLU A 54 -0.71 9.85 -6.41
C GLU A 54 -1.00 10.66 -7.68
N LEU A 55 -1.33 9.99 -8.79
CA LEU A 55 -1.75 10.67 -10.02
C LEU A 55 -3.07 11.43 -9.82
N GLN A 56 -4.02 10.86 -9.09
CA GLN A 56 -5.30 11.51 -8.78
C GLN A 56 -5.13 12.76 -7.90
N LEU A 57 -4.13 12.76 -7.01
CA LEU A 57 -3.86 13.87 -6.10
C LEU A 57 -2.95 14.95 -6.70
N THR A 58 -2.05 14.59 -7.61
CA THR A 58 -1.01 15.49 -8.13
C THR A 58 -1.35 16.09 -9.49
N PHE A 59 -1.98 15.32 -10.38
CA PHE A 59 -2.20 15.75 -11.77
C PHE A 59 -3.61 16.27 -12.03
N ASP A 60 -4.61 15.83 -11.27
CA ASP A 60 -5.97 16.33 -11.41
C ASP A 60 -6.20 17.45 -10.38
N LYS A 61 -6.58 18.64 -10.83
CA LYS A 61 -6.82 19.82 -9.97
C LYS A 61 -8.03 19.69 -9.03
N GLN A 62 -8.52 18.49 -8.83
CA GLN A 62 -9.61 18.19 -7.93
C GLN A 62 -9.18 17.04 -7.03
N PRO A 63 -8.94 17.29 -5.72
CA PRO A 63 -8.79 16.22 -4.74
C PRO A 63 -10.15 15.52 -4.55
N ALA A 64 -10.57 14.76 -5.56
CA ALA A 64 -11.90 14.18 -5.70
C ALA A 64 -12.19 13.11 -4.64
N VAL A 65 -11.15 12.40 -4.20
CA VAL A 65 -11.30 11.21 -3.35
C VAL A 65 -11.40 11.56 -1.86
N LEU A 66 -10.83 12.69 -1.43
CA LEU A 66 -10.88 13.15 -0.04
C LEU A 66 -12.01 14.18 0.23
N CYS A 67 -12.62 14.73 -0.82
CA CYS A 67 -13.58 15.84 -0.71
C CYS A 67 -14.97 15.54 -1.32
N ALA A 68 -15.33 14.27 -1.47
CA ALA A 68 -16.52 13.82 -2.19
C ALA A 68 -17.87 14.38 -1.69
N ASP A 69 -17.93 14.98 -0.49
CA ASP A 69 -19.15 15.53 0.11
C ASP A 69 -19.29 17.06 0.05
N ILE A 70 -18.44 17.77 -0.71
CA ILE A 70 -18.58 19.23 -0.87
C ILE A 70 -19.18 19.54 -2.25
N PRO A 71 -20.50 19.77 -2.36
CA PRO A 71 -21.12 20.11 -3.63
C PRO A 71 -20.68 21.53 -4.04
N ASN A 72 -20.35 21.69 -5.33
CA ASN A 72 -20.14 22.98 -6.02
C ASN A 72 -18.75 23.65 -5.96
N ILE A 73 -17.64 22.92 -6.12
CA ILE A 73 -16.35 23.59 -6.39
C ILE A 73 -15.68 23.04 -7.66
N GLY A 74 -16.10 23.59 -8.80
CA GLY A 74 -15.43 23.47 -10.10
C GLY A 74 -14.12 24.26 -10.23
N THR A 75 -13.42 24.52 -9.12
CA THR A 75 -12.07 25.09 -9.02
C THR A 75 -11.65 25.00 -7.56
N VAL A 76 -11.14 23.85 -7.09
CA VAL A 76 -10.60 23.79 -5.73
C VAL A 76 -9.37 24.67 -5.73
N ALA A 77 -9.53 25.87 -5.18
CA ALA A 77 -8.47 26.85 -5.05
C ALA A 77 -7.21 26.16 -4.50
N THR A 78 -6.08 26.44 -5.15
CA THR A 78 -4.71 26.06 -4.82
C THR A 78 -4.34 26.22 -3.33
N ASN A 79 -5.12 27.00 -2.58
CA ASN A 79 -5.02 27.17 -1.13
C ASN A 79 -5.30 25.91 -0.27
N ARG A 80 -6.04 24.89 -0.77
CA ARG A 80 -6.32 23.65 0.03
C ARG A 80 -5.63 22.38 -0.46
N ALA A 81 -4.95 22.43 -1.61
CA ALA A 81 -4.22 21.29 -2.16
C ALA A 81 -3.09 20.82 -1.21
N GLY A 82 -2.38 21.77 -0.58
CA GLY A 82 -1.35 21.47 0.41
C GLY A 82 -1.88 20.72 1.63
N SER A 83 -3.04 21.13 2.16
CA SER A 83 -3.68 20.46 3.30
C SER A 83 -4.17 19.04 2.95
N ALA A 84 -4.69 18.84 1.74
CA ALA A 84 -5.12 17.52 1.27
C ALA A 84 -3.94 16.55 1.10
N LEU A 85 -2.82 17.03 0.54
CA LEU A 85 -1.60 16.24 0.39
C LEU A 85 -0.96 15.91 1.75
N ALA A 86 -0.97 16.85 2.69
CA ALA A 86 -0.51 16.63 4.06
C ALA A 86 -1.37 15.58 4.78
N LEU A 87 -2.70 15.66 4.66
CA LEU A 87 -3.61 14.67 5.21
C LEU A 87 -3.41 13.28 4.60
N PHE A 88 -3.18 13.20 3.28
CA PHE A 88 -2.84 11.94 2.62
C PHE A 88 -1.54 11.33 3.16
N SER A 89 -0.49 12.14 3.27
CA SER A 89 0.81 11.70 3.80
C SER A 89 0.70 11.23 5.25
N PHE A 90 -0.05 11.97 6.07
CA PHE A 90 -0.35 11.59 7.45
C PHE A 90 -1.13 10.28 7.52
N ALA A 91 -2.22 10.15 6.76
CA ALA A 91 -3.04 8.94 6.72
C ALA A 91 -2.22 7.73 6.27
N ARG A 92 -1.35 7.88 5.27
CA ARG A 92 -0.43 6.83 4.81
C ARG A 92 0.48 6.37 5.94
N ALA A 93 1.13 7.30 6.65
CA ALA A 93 2.03 6.96 7.77
C ALA A 93 1.28 6.29 8.94
N LEU A 94 0.06 6.77 9.24
CA LEU A 94 -0.80 6.21 10.28
C LEU A 94 -1.19 4.77 9.96
N PHE A 95 -1.72 4.52 8.76
CA PHE A 95 -2.16 3.18 8.36
C PHE A 95 -0.99 2.22 8.14
N GLN A 96 0.18 2.70 7.73
CA GLN A 96 1.39 1.89 7.68
C GLN A 96 1.77 1.39 9.08
N THR A 97 1.76 2.27 10.08
CA THR A 97 2.05 1.91 11.48
C THR A 97 1.03 0.90 12.00
N TRP A 98 -0.26 1.13 11.75
CA TRP A 98 -1.32 0.20 12.12
C TRP A 98 -1.17 -1.17 11.44
N GLY A 99 -0.83 -1.19 10.15
CA GLY A 99 -0.60 -2.43 9.42
C GLY A 99 0.51 -3.29 10.02
N ILE A 100 1.63 -2.66 10.41
CA ILE A 100 2.74 -3.35 11.09
C ILE A 100 2.28 -3.89 12.45
N THR A 101 1.62 -3.07 13.26
CA THR A 101 1.14 -3.47 14.60
C THR A 101 0.13 -4.61 14.54
N ILE A 102 -0.84 -4.56 13.63
CA ILE A 102 -1.85 -5.61 13.44
C ILE A 102 -1.17 -6.92 13.02
N SER A 103 -0.26 -6.86 12.05
CA SER A 103 0.46 -8.04 11.56
C SER A 103 1.33 -8.67 12.64
N GLY A 104 2.05 -7.86 13.42
CA GLY A 104 2.84 -8.32 14.57
C GLY A 104 1.97 -8.96 15.66
N THR A 105 0.83 -8.36 15.97
CA THR A 105 -0.12 -8.90 16.97
C THR A 105 -0.70 -10.24 16.53
N ILE A 106 -1.11 -10.36 15.26
CA ILE A 106 -1.59 -11.62 14.68
C ILE A 106 -0.50 -12.69 14.75
N LEU A 107 0.72 -12.35 14.32
CA LEU A 107 1.85 -13.27 14.35
C LEU A 107 2.12 -13.77 15.77
N GLN A 108 2.23 -12.87 16.74
CA GLN A 108 2.48 -13.23 18.13
C GLN A 108 1.37 -14.11 18.73
N ASN A 109 0.10 -13.80 18.43
CA ASN A 109 -1.03 -14.60 18.91
C ASN A 109 -1.07 -16.00 18.29
N MET A 110 -0.78 -16.10 16.99
CA MET A 110 -0.74 -17.39 16.29
C MET A 110 0.45 -18.24 16.70
N LEU A 111 1.62 -17.63 16.89
CA LEU A 111 2.81 -18.31 17.42
C LEU A 111 2.56 -18.89 18.80
N ARG A 112 1.90 -18.15 19.72
CA ARG A 112 1.51 -18.69 21.03
C ARG A 112 0.62 -19.93 20.95
N LYS A 113 -0.17 -20.07 19.89
CA LYS A 113 -1.08 -21.19 19.68
C LYS A 113 -0.42 -22.37 18.95
N ASN A 114 0.45 -22.08 18.00
CA ASN A 114 1.00 -23.06 17.07
C ASN A 114 2.40 -23.58 17.49
N LEU A 115 3.10 -22.91 18.41
CA LEU A 115 4.40 -23.38 18.88
C LEU A 115 4.26 -24.69 19.68
N PRO A 116 5.15 -25.67 19.44
CA PRO A 116 5.20 -26.88 20.25
C PRO A 116 5.55 -26.54 21.70
N LEU A 117 4.92 -27.22 22.67
CA LEU A 117 5.12 -27.05 24.12
C LEU A 117 6.59 -27.17 24.55
N ALA A 118 7.40 -27.92 23.80
CA ALA A 118 8.84 -28.06 24.01
C ALA A 118 9.61 -26.75 23.81
N PHE A 119 9.05 -25.78 23.08
CA PHE A 119 9.65 -24.49 22.78
C PHE A 119 8.97 -23.37 23.58
N THR A 120 9.32 -23.27 24.87
CA THR A 120 8.72 -22.29 25.79
C THR A 120 9.49 -20.97 25.80
N PHE A 121 8.81 -19.85 25.51
CA PHE A 121 9.36 -18.50 25.68
C PHE A 121 8.87 -17.82 26.95
N ARG A 122 9.66 -16.86 27.44
CA ARG A 122 9.25 -15.98 28.54
C ARG A 122 8.06 -15.10 28.11
N PRO A 123 6.98 -15.03 28.90
CA PRO A 123 5.87 -14.13 28.62
C PRO A 123 6.35 -12.67 28.67
N GLY A 124 6.06 -11.90 27.61
CA GLY A 124 6.35 -10.45 27.54
C GLY A 124 7.39 -10.04 26.50
N VAL A 125 8.04 -10.99 25.81
CA VAL A 125 8.97 -10.70 24.70
C VAL A 125 8.32 -11.09 23.38
N GLU A 126 8.58 -10.32 22.31
CA GLU A 126 8.10 -10.61 20.97
C GLU A 126 8.71 -11.92 20.44
N ILE A 127 7.92 -12.99 20.52
CA ILE A 127 8.33 -14.38 20.25
C ILE A 127 9.00 -14.51 18.88
N ALA A 128 8.49 -13.79 17.87
CA ALA A 128 9.02 -13.84 16.52
C ALA A 128 10.47 -13.38 16.45
N TYR A 129 10.82 -12.26 17.08
CA TYR A 129 12.16 -11.68 17.00
C TYR A 129 13.20 -12.51 17.77
N THR A 130 12.80 -13.08 18.91
CA THR A 130 13.69 -13.92 19.71
C THR A 130 13.85 -15.33 19.19
N ALA A 131 12.85 -15.88 18.49
CA ALA A 131 12.90 -17.25 17.99
C ALA A 131 13.75 -17.39 16.73
N ILE A 132 13.72 -16.42 15.81
CA ILE A 132 14.43 -16.49 14.51
C ILE A 132 15.93 -16.87 14.64
N PRO A 133 16.73 -16.26 15.52
CA PRO A 133 18.14 -16.65 15.66
C PRO A 133 18.30 -18.05 16.27
N LEU A 134 17.41 -18.44 17.20
CA LEU A 134 17.45 -19.77 17.82
C LEU A 134 17.01 -20.89 16.87
N ILE A 135 16.10 -20.65 15.93
CA ILE A 135 15.63 -21.67 14.97
C ILE A 135 16.78 -22.32 14.21
N LYS A 136 17.84 -21.56 13.89
CA LYS A 136 19.03 -22.08 13.19
C LYS A 136 19.89 -23.02 14.04
N GLU A 137 19.72 -22.97 15.35
CA GLU A 137 20.49 -23.76 16.32
C GLU A 137 19.73 -25.02 16.77
N LEU A 138 18.46 -25.17 16.39
CA LEU A 138 17.67 -26.36 16.67
C LEU A 138 18.00 -27.47 15.68
N GLU A 139 18.42 -28.63 16.17
CA GLU A 139 18.64 -29.82 15.35
C GLU A 139 17.40 -30.73 15.30
N GLY A 140 17.09 -31.26 14.11
CA GLY A 140 16.15 -32.36 13.92
C GLY A 140 14.68 -31.94 13.74
N PRO A 141 13.71 -32.82 14.07
CA PRO A 141 12.30 -32.63 13.75
C PRO A 141 11.65 -31.41 14.43
N LEU A 142 12.23 -30.94 15.54
CA LEU A 142 11.75 -29.78 16.27
C LEU A 142 11.95 -28.48 15.47
N GLN A 143 12.99 -28.39 14.63
CA GLN A 143 13.20 -27.26 13.75
C GLN A 143 12.07 -27.15 12.73
N THR A 144 11.73 -28.27 12.07
CA THR A 144 10.65 -28.34 11.08
C THR A 144 9.29 -27.99 11.70
N ASP A 145 9.02 -28.48 12.91
CA ASP A 145 7.77 -28.16 13.63
C ASP A 145 7.65 -26.66 13.94
N VAL A 146 8.75 -26.02 14.35
CA VAL A 146 8.77 -24.57 14.60
C VAL A 146 8.64 -23.79 13.29
N GLU A 147 9.37 -24.18 12.24
CA GLU A 147 9.25 -23.56 10.90
C GLU A 147 7.82 -23.65 10.36
N SER A 148 7.17 -24.81 10.52
CA SER A 148 5.78 -25.01 10.10
C SER A 148 4.82 -24.15 10.93
N ALA A 149 5.04 -24.05 12.25
CA ALA A 149 4.25 -23.17 13.12
C ALA A 149 4.38 -21.68 12.71
N PHE A 150 5.57 -21.25 12.29
CA PHE A 150 5.79 -19.91 11.74
C PHE A 150 5.07 -19.71 10.40
N ALA A 151 5.21 -20.65 9.47
CA ALA A 151 4.56 -20.60 8.17
C ALA A 151 3.03 -20.51 8.31
N GLN A 152 2.43 -21.37 9.14
CA GLN A 152 0.99 -21.36 9.42
C GLN A 152 0.53 -20.05 10.05
N SER A 153 1.34 -19.46 10.92
CA SER A 153 1.04 -18.17 11.54
C SER A 153 1.08 -17.02 10.51
N MET A 154 2.02 -17.06 9.56
CA MET A 154 2.10 -16.08 8.48
C MET A 154 0.92 -16.18 7.49
N VAL A 155 0.41 -17.38 7.22
CA VAL A 155 -0.78 -17.59 6.37
C VAL A 155 -1.98 -16.78 6.88
N VAL A 156 -2.19 -16.69 8.19
CA VAL A 156 -3.29 -15.92 8.78
C VAL A 156 -3.14 -14.41 8.53
N ILE A 157 -1.90 -13.91 8.51
CA ILE A 157 -1.62 -12.50 8.17
C ILE A 157 -2.03 -12.25 6.73
N TRP A 158 -1.60 -13.11 5.79
CA TRP A 158 -1.95 -12.98 4.38
C TRP A 158 -3.47 -13.05 4.15
N GLN A 159 -4.17 -13.96 4.83
CA GLN A 159 -5.63 -14.06 4.79
C GLN A 159 -6.32 -12.80 5.32
N THR A 160 -5.80 -12.21 6.40
CA THR A 160 -6.32 -10.95 6.94
C THR A 160 -6.14 -9.80 5.94
N MET A 161 -4.98 -9.75 5.27
CA MET A 161 -4.72 -8.76 4.21
C MET A 161 -5.62 -8.94 2.99
N ILE A 162 -5.99 -10.18 2.64
CA ILE A 162 -7.01 -10.46 1.60
C ILE A 162 -8.35 -9.85 2.00
N GLY A 163 -8.78 -10.03 3.26
CA GLY A 163 -10.03 -9.45 3.76
C GLY A 163 -10.05 -7.92 3.68
N ILE A 164 -8.97 -7.28 4.15
CA ILE A 164 -8.82 -5.80 4.09
C ILE A 164 -8.80 -5.32 2.63
N SER A 165 -8.07 -6.02 1.75
CA SER A 165 -7.98 -5.67 0.33
C SER A 165 -9.29 -5.89 -0.42
N GLY A 166 -10.03 -6.94 -0.08
CA GLY A 166 -11.37 -7.20 -0.59
C GLY A 166 -12.35 -6.10 -0.17
N PHE A 167 -12.27 -5.63 1.08
CA PHE A 167 -13.05 -4.48 1.51
C PHE A 167 -12.67 -3.20 0.77
N GLY A 168 -11.37 -2.97 0.53
CA GLY A 168 -10.88 -1.87 -0.30
C GLY A 168 -11.40 -1.91 -1.74
N LEU A 169 -11.45 -3.10 -2.36
CA LEU A 169 -12.04 -3.32 -3.68
C LEU A 169 -13.54 -3.00 -3.67
N LEU A 170 -14.29 -3.47 -2.68
CA LEU A 170 -15.73 -3.18 -2.55
C LEU A 170 -15.98 -1.67 -2.44
N LEU A 171 -15.23 -0.97 -1.58
CA LEU A 171 -15.33 0.48 -1.48
C LEU A 171 -14.98 1.19 -2.80
N SER A 172 -14.01 0.66 -3.55
CA SER A 172 -13.64 1.18 -4.87
C SER A 172 -14.74 1.03 -5.93
N LEU A 173 -15.58 -0.01 -5.81
CA LEU A 173 -16.76 -0.15 -6.66
C LEU A 173 -17.82 0.92 -6.36
N LEU A 174 -17.96 1.32 -5.10
CA LEU A 174 -18.91 2.35 -4.65
C LEU A 174 -18.48 3.79 -5.02
N MET A 175 -17.21 4.03 -5.36
CA MET A 175 -16.74 5.36 -5.75
C MET A 175 -17.28 5.80 -7.12
N LYS A 176 -17.76 7.05 -7.21
CA LYS A 176 -18.28 7.68 -8.44
C LYS A 176 -17.15 8.08 -9.41
N GLU A 177 -17.42 7.98 -10.71
CA GLU A 177 -16.52 8.46 -11.78
C GLU A 177 -16.46 9.98 -11.80
N MET A 178 -15.28 10.54 -11.52
CA MET A 178 -14.97 11.94 -11.80
C MET A 178 -14.19 12.04 -13.12
N PRO A 179 -14.65 12.83 -14.10
CA PRO A 179 -13.91 13.03 -15.35
C PRO A 179 -12.65 13.86 -15.07
N MET A 180 -11.49 13.37 -15.54
CA MET A 180 -10.22 14.11 -15.44
C MET A 180 -10.33 15.46 -16.19
N GLY A 181 -10.20 16.55 -15.45
CA GLY A 181 -10.33 17.90 -15.97
C GLY A 181 -9.07 18.35 -16.71
N THR A 182 -9.16 18.57 -18.02
CA THR A 182 -8.05 19.05 -18.86
C THR A 182 -7.78 20.56 -18.78
N THR A 183 -8.04 21.20 -17.64
CA THR A 183 -7.83 22.65 -17.48
C THR A 183 -6.58 22.95 -16.67
N VAL A 184 -5.56 23.44 -17.37
CA VAL A 184 -4.39 24.09 -16.79
C VAL A 184 -4.86 25.38 -16.09
N ASP A 185 -4.26 25.72 -14.94
CA ASP A 185 -4.67 26.83 -14.08
C ASP A 185 -3.75 27.96 -14.48
N GLU A 186 -4.34 29.04 -14.96
CA GLU A 186 -3.64 30.21 -15.49
C GLU A 186 -2.72 30.86 -14.44
N ASN A 187 -2.93 30.58 -13.14
CA ASN A 187 -2.06 31.08 -12.07
C ASN A 187 -0.68 30.42 -12.02
N TYR A 188 -0.51 29.24 -12.64
CA TYR A 188 0.76 28.52 -12.72
C TYR A 188 1.26 28.36 -14.16
N ALA A 189 0.58 28.97 -15.14
CA ALA A 189 1.17 29.17 -16.44
C ALA A 189 2.40 30.07 -16.24
N LEU A 190 3.58 29.58 -16.64
CA LEU A 190 4.78 30.42 -16.71
C LEU A 190 4.40 31.63 -17.55
N LYS A 191 4.29 32.81 -16.94
CA LYS A 191 4.19 34.05 -17.69
C LYS A 191 5.52 34.18 -18.42
N GLU A 192 5.53 33.87 -19.72
CA GLU A 192 6.60 34.27 -20.63
C GLU A 192 6.60 35.79 -20.74
N VAL A 193 7.08 36.47 -19.71
CA VAL A 193 7.35 37.91 -19.77
C VAL A 193 8.63 38.18 -19.01
N ALA A 194 9.74 38.26 -19.75
CA ALA A 194 10.81 39.26 -19.60
C ALA A 194 12.15 38.90 -20.29
N VAL A 195 12.18 38.07 -21.34
CA VAL A 195 13.43 37.93 -22.14
C VAL A 195 13.52 38.99 -23.25
N GLU A 196 12.41 39.62 -23.64
CA GLU A 196 12.38 40.60 -24.73
C GLU A 196 12.72 42.04 -24.30
N GLY A 197 12.63 42.35 -23.00
CA GLY A 197 13.03 43.64 -22.43
C GLY A 197 14.55 43.76 -22.23
N ALA A 198 15.20 42.68 -21.79
CA ALA A 198 16.64 42.65 -21.52
C ALA A 198 17.50 42.76 -22.80
N ARG A 199 16.97 42.39 -23.97
CA ARG A 199 17.71 42.49 -25.25
C ARG A 199 17.81 43.93 -25.76
N LYS A 200 16.90 44.83 -25.37
CA LYS A 200 16.94 46.24 -25.84
C LYS A 200 17.82 47.13 -24.98
N GLU A 201 18.08 46.75 -23.72
CA GLU A 201 18.90 47.54 -22.79
C GLU A 201 20.42 47.33 -22.99
N TYR A 202 20.84 46.24 -23.62
CA TYR A 202 22.24 46.01 -24.03
C TYR A 202 22.55 46.41 -25.49
N ALA A 203 21.58 46.96 -26.20
CA ALA A 203 21.71 47.37 -27.61
C ALA A 203 21.55 48.90 -27.80
N ALA A 204 21.57 49.68 -26.73
CA ALA A 204 21.56 51.14 -26.72
C ALA A 204 22.89 51.69 -26.21
#